data_AF-A0A7X6D3P7-F1
#
_entry.id   AF-A0A7X6D3P7-F1
#
_cell.length_a   1.000
_cell.length_b   1.000
_cell.length_c   1.000
_cell.angle_alpha   90.00
_cell.angle_beta   90.00
_cell.angle_gamma   90.00
#
_symmetry.space_group_name_H-M   'P 1'
#
loop_
_entity.id
_entity.type
_entity.pdbx_description
1 polymer ?
#
loop_
_entity_poly.entity_id
_entity_poly.type
_entity_poly.pdbx_seq_one_letter_code
_entity_poly.pdbx_strand_id
1 'polypeptide(L)'
;MAAVGLAAATTATPTVVAAAGRDHGGVGPGTPTGRPRNGTVERSFPETRSGEPTDATAAALAFSAGWIVARWDGSAEGGRVRFSTPEGDGAWSALPATCSSANGGARLIAADGATGYRVQPPAGARNLRTRALDTTGGPRRRARVPEEHPRLRGISYLSRAEWGADESKRFRPNGAEIMPPAFYPLQTITLHHTDTANNAPDPAAVVRAIYDVHAVDNGWGDIGYQFLVDEAGRIYEGRWSGAAGMPGHDARGNMVTAAHVGGANSGNLGIALLGNLTGRPPTEAARTALTELCTALARLHGLDPLARIRFVNPVDGSTREVQSISGHRDWMATECPGDVMYAELAALRSGVAAAGR
;
A
#
# COMPACT_ATOMS: atom_id res chain seq x y z
N MET A 1 -63.97 -19.31 19.23
CA MET A 1 -63.61 -18.83 20.57
C MET A 1 -62.13 -19.10 20.82
N ALA A 2 -61.45 -18.10 21.37
CA ALA A 2 -60.10 -18.08 21.96
C ALA A 2 -58.88 -18.21 21.01
N ALA A 3 -57.77 -17.49 21.17
CA ALA A 3 -57.47 -16.13 21.65
C ALA A 3 -56.00 -15.88 21.26
N VAL A 4 -55.67 -14.63 20.96
CA VAL A 4 -54.38 -14.14 20.47
C VAL A 4 -53.36 -14.02 21.61
N GLY A 5 -52.08 -14.33 21.34
CA GLY A 5 -50.95 -14.04 22.22
C GLY A 5 -49.77 -13.48 21.43
N LEU A 6 -49.58 -12.15 21.51
CA LEU A 6 -48.50 -11.38 20.89
C LEU A 6 -47.29 -11.35 21.84
N ALA A 7 -46.12 -11.82 21.41
CA ALA A 7 -44.89 -11.74 22.18
C ALA A 7 -44.04 -10.55 21.69
N ALA A 8 -43.88 -9.54 22.55
CA ALA A 8 -42.97 -8.42 22.35
C ALA A 8 -41.57 -8.79 22.86
N ALA A 9 -40.55 -8.65 22.03
CA ALA A 9 -39.15 -8.79 22.42
C ALA A 9 -38.61 -7.43 22.87
N THR A 10 -38.18 -7.34 24.13
CA THR A 10 -37.52 -6.17 24.70
C THR A 10 -36.01 -6.20 24.42
N THR A 11 -35.47 -5.08 23.96
CA THR A 11 -34.04 -4.84 23.77
C THR A 11 -33.40 -4.45 25.10
N ALA A 12 -32.39 -5.20 25.54
CA ALA A 12 -31.57 -4.86 26.69
C ALA A 12 -30.29 -4.13 26.22
N THR A 13 -30.12 -2.88 26.61
CA THR A 13 -28.86 -2.14 26.54
C THR A 13 -28.05 -2.38 27.82
N PRO A 14 -26.76 -2.76 27.75
CA PRO A 14 -25.93 -2.81 28.94
C PRO A 14 -25.42 -1.41 29.31
N THR A 15 -25.74 -0.98 30.52
CA THR A 15 -25.21 0.22 31.19
C THR A 15 -23.78 -0.06 31.66
N VAL A 16 -22.80 0.73 31.19
CA VAL A 16 -21.44 0.72 31.75
C VAL A 16 -21.44 1.53 33.05
N VAL A 17 -21.20 0.85 34.18
CA VAL A 17 -20.99 1.50 35.48
C VAL A 17 -19.51 1.84 35.63
N ALA A 18 -19.18 3.12 35.63
CA ALA A 18 -17.88 3.62 36.04
C ALA A 18 -17.80 3.64 37.57
N ALA A 19 -16.91 2.84 38.16
CA ALA A 19 -16.58 2.91 39.57
C ALA A 19 -15.44 3.92 39.79
N ALA A 20 -15.75 5.02 40.47
CA ALA A 20 -14.77 5.98 40.95
C ALA A 20 -13.98 5.39 42.14
N GLY A 21 -12.68 5.68 42.17
CA GLY A 21 -11.73 5.11 43.12
C GLY A 21 -11.80 5.67 44.55
N ARG A 22 -10.99 5.05 45.41
CA ARG A 22 -10.47 5.64 46.65
C ARG A 22 -8.96 5.42 46.68
N ASP A 23 -8.25 6.53 46.85
CA ASP A 23 -6.81 6.61 47.06
C ASP A 23 -6.40 6.08 48.44
N HIS A 24 -5.27 5.38 48.50
CA HIS A 24 -4.35 5.44 49.63
C HIS A 24 -2.91 5.35 49.11
N GLY A 25 -2.11 6.37 49.46
CA GLY A 25 -0.76 6.59 48.95
C GLY A 25 0.32 5.73 49.59
N GLY A 26 1.39 5.54 48.83
CA GLY A 26 2.69 5.02 49.27
C GLY A 26 3.73 5.29 48.18
N VAL A 27 4.74 6.11 48.49
CA VAL A 27 5.79 6.56 47.56
C VAL A 27 6.92 5.54 47.51
N GLY A 28 7.34 5.15 46.30
CA GLY A 28 8.53 4.35 46.00
C GLY A 28 9.13 4.75 44.64
N PRO A 29 10.45 4.58 44.43
CA PRO A 29 11.20 5.26 43.36
C PRO A 29 10.83 4.74 41.97
N GLY A 30 10.68 5.69 41.04
CA GLY A 30 10.04 5.50 39.74
C GLY A 30 10.80 4.61 38.76
N THR A 31 10.15 3.52 38.40
CA THR A 31 10.29 2.88 37.08
C THR A 31 9.33 3.62 36.13
N PRO A 32 9.73 4.07 34.93
CA PRO A 32 8.79 4.67 34.00
C PRO A 32 7.92 3.56 33.37
N THR A 33 6.88 3.13 34.07
CA THR A 33 5.78 2.33 33.50
C THR A 33 4.79 3.28 32.85
N GLY A 34 5.22 3.99 31.80
CA GLY A 34 4.33 4.75 30.95
C GLY A 34 3.55 3.80 30.05
N ARG A 35 2.32 3.46 30.42
CA ARG A 35 1.34 2.90 29.48
C ARG A 35 1.24 3.90 28.31
N PRO A 36 1.39 3.51 27.03
CA PRO A 36 1.26 4.46 25.93
C PRO A 36 -0.09 5.17 26.06
N ARG A 37 -0.07 6.50 26.03
CA ARG A 37 -1.29 7.29 26.00
C ARG A 37 -1.93 6.98 24.66
N ASN A 38 -3.05 6.26 24.66
CA ASN A 38 -3.87 6.03 23.46
C ASN A 38 -4.61 7.33 23.07
N GLY A 39 -3.87 8.42 22.92
CA GLY A 39 -4.36 9.69 22.44
C GLY A 39 -4.45 9.67 20.92
N THR A 40 -5.45 10.38 20.39
CA THR A 40 -5.51 10.69 18.96
C THR A 40 -5.53 12.18 18.78
N VAL A 41 -4.77 12.67 17.81
CA VAL A 41 -4.74 14.08 17.41
C VAL A 41 -5.37 14.24 16.04
N GLU A 42 -6.03 15.38 15.84
CA GLU A 42 -6.53 15.75 14.52
C GLU A 42 -5.36 16.25 13.67
N ARG A 43 -5.18 15.67 12.49
CA ARG A 43 -4.21 16.14 11.49
C ARG A 43 -4.92 16.39 10.17
N SER A 44 -4.32 17.25 9.35
CA SER A 44 -4.84 17.63 8.05
C SER A 44 -3.99 17.02 6.93
N PHE A 45 -4.66 16.34 6.00
CA PHE A 45 -4.06 15.67 4.85
C PHE A 45 -4.66 16.19 3.55
N PRO A 46 -3.86 16.25 2.46
CA PRO A 46 -4.38 16.58 1.15
C PRO A 46 -5.24 15.42 0.62
N GLU A 47 -6.46 15.73 0.21
CA GLU A 47 -7.26 14.82 -0.62
C GLU A 47 -6.65 14.75 -2.02
N THR A 48 -6.72 13.57 -2.65
CA THR A 48 -6.27 13.43 -4.02
C THR A 48 -7.23 14.17 -4.95
N ARG A 49 -6.75 15.20 -5.64
CA ARG A 49 -7.47 15.76 -6.79
C ARG A 49 -7.20 14.89 -8.00
N SER A 50 -8.25 14.62 -8.77
CA SER A 50 -8.11 13.94 -10.06
C SER A 50 -8.92 14.65 -11.14
N GLY A 51 -8.42 14.60 -12.37
CA GLY A 51 -9.14 15.09 -13.54
C GLY A 51 -9.02 14.11 -14.70
N GLU A 52 -10.16 13.70 -15.25
CA GLU A 52 -10.22 12.94 -16.50
C GLU A 52 -10.33 13.93 -17.67
N PRO A 53 -9.54 13.75 -18.74
CA PRO A 53 -9.64 14.63 -19.89
C PRO A 53 -10.81 14.24 -20.79
N THR A 54 -11.33 15.19 -21.56
CA THR A 54 -12.28 14.92 -22.64
C THR A 54 -11.63 14.12 -23.76
N ASP A 55 -10.33 14.33 -24.01
CA ASP A 55 -9.50 13.59 -24.96
C ASP A 55 -8.41 12.82 -24.20
N ALA A 56 -8.42 11.49 -24.30
CA ALA A 56 -7.45 10.65 -23.61
C ALA A 56 -5.99 10.90 -24.04
N THR A 57 -5.76 11.57 -25.18
CA THR A 57 -4.42 11.89 -25.68
C THR A 57 -3.92 13.27 -25.28
N ALA A 58 -4.78 14.17 -24.77
CA ALA A 58 -4.35 15.51 -24.39
C ALA A 58 -5.29 16.19 -23.39
N ALA A 59 -4.70 16.92 -22.44
CA ALA A 59 -5.47 17.69 -21.47
C ALA A 59 -4.80 19.03 -21.16
N ALA A 60 -5.61 20.09 -21.06
CA ALA A 60 -5.27 21.25 -20.24
C ALA A 60 -5.90 21.04 -18.86
N LEU A 61 -5.15 21.32 -17.79
CA LEU A 61 -5.52 20.97 -16.43
C LEU A 61 -5.93 22.19 -15.63
N ALA A 62 -7.01 22.04 -14.86
CA ALA A 62 -7.47 23.06 -13.92
C ALA A 62 -6.62 23.16 -12.64
N PHE A 63 -5.61 22.29 -12.51
CA PHE A 63 -4.68 22.25 -11.40
C PHE A 63 -3.31 21.76 -11.88
N SER A 64 -2.28 22.05 -11.11
CA SER A 64 -0.93 21.54 -11.32
C SER A 64 -0.88 20.07 -10.89
N ALA A 65 -0.68 19.16 -11.84
CA ALA A 65 -0.66 17.72 -11.59
C ALA A 65 0.74 17.24 -11.22
N GLY A 66 0.85 16.52 -10.11
CA GLY A 66 2.06 15.80 -9.76
C GLY A 66 2.23 14.51 -10.57
N TRP A 67 1.12 13.95 -11.07
CA TRP A 67 1.14 12.68 -11.79
C TRP A 67 0.16 12.65 -12.95
N ILE A 68 0.52 11.94 -14.01
CA ILE A 68 -0.41 11.45 -15.02
C ILE A 68 -0.50 9.93 -14.92
N VAL A 69 -1.72 9.42 -14.89
CA VAL A 69 -2.00 8.00 -15.03
C VAL A 69 -2.34 7.72 -16.49
N ALA A 70 -1.79 6.65 -17.05
CA ALA A 70 -2.15 6.17 -18.39
C ALA A 70 -2.40 4.66 -18.38
N ARG A 71 -3.43 4.22 -19.09
CA ARG A 71 -3.78 2.81 -19.27
C ARG A 71 -4.23 2.57 -20.70
N TRP A 72 -3.78 1.46 -21.30
CA TRP A 72 -4.19 1.03 -22.63
C TRP A 72 -4.03 -0.48 -22.78
N ASP A 73 -4.70 -1.06 -23.77
CA ASP A 73 -4.50 -2.44 -24.19
C ASP A 73 -3.50 -2.49 -25.35
N GLY A 74 -2.51 -3.38 -25.29
CA GLY A 74 -1.53 -3.58 -26.37
C GLY A 74 -0.09 -3.57 -25.89
N SER A 75 0.84 -3.27 -26.80
CA SER A 75 2.28 -3.20 -26.49
C SER A 75 2.58 -2.17 -25.40
N ALA A 76 3.52 -2.47 -24.51
CA ALA A 76 4.02 -1.52 -23.53
C ALA A 76 5.05 -0.53 -24.12
N GLU A 77 5.57 -0.80 -25.32
CA GLU A 77 6.72 -0.09 -25.88
C GLU A 77 6.34 0.98 -26.92
N GLY A 78 7.16 2.03 -27.00
CA GLY A 78 7.08 3.04 -28.07
C GLY A 78 6.11 4.19 -27.82
N GLY A 79 5.36 4.14 -26.72
CA GLY A 79 4.52 5.25 -26.27
C GLY A 79 5.34 6.39 -25.69
N ARG A 80 4.83 7.62 -25.79
CA ARG A 80 5.51 8.84 -25.34
C ARG A 80 4.55 9.79 -24.65
N VAL A 81 5.08 10.62 -23.77
CA VAL A 81 4.36 11.70 -23.11
C VAL A 81 5.19 12.96 -23.10
N ARG A 82 4.52 14.12 -23.22
CA ARG A 82 5.12 15.41 -22.91
C ARG A 82 4.18 16.19 -22.00
N PHE A 83 4.76 17.06 -21.19
CA PHE A 83 4.03 17.90 -20.25
C PHE A 83 4.05 19.35 -20.69
N SER A 84 2.96 20.05 -20.39
CA SER A 84 2.85 21.49 -20.55
C SER A 84 3.00 22.15 -19.18
N THR A 85 3.72 23.25 -19.14
CA THR A 85 3.96 24.10 -17.97
C THR A 85 3.60 25.55 -18.31
N PRO A 86 3.50 26.47 -17.33
CA PRO A 86 3.37 27.89 -17.62
C PRO A 86 4.48 28.44 -18.53
N GLU A 87 5.67 27.84 -18.49
CA GLU A 87 6.84 28.21 -19.30
C GLU A 87 6.79 27.63 -20.73
N GLY A 88 5.89 26.69 -21.00
CA GLY A 88 5.68 26.06 -22.30
C GLY A 88 5.63 24.54 -22.27
N ASP A 89 5.61 23.95 -23.47
CA ASP A 89 5.63 22.50 -23.67
C ASP A 89 7.05 21.95 -23.50
N GLY A 90 7.19 20.93 -22.65
CA GLY A 90 8.43 20.17 -22.49
C GLY A 90 8.70 19.20 -23.64
N ALA A 91 9.85 18.54 -23.56
CA ALA A 91 10.25 17.50 -24.52
C ALA A 91 9.38 16.24 -24.40
N TRP A 92 9.31 15.46 -25.48
CA TRP A 92 8.75 14.11 -25.45
C TRP A 92 9.68 13.18 -24.66
N SER A 93 9.10 12.43 -23.74
CA SER A 93 9.74 11.35 -22.98
C SER A 93 9.01 10.04 -23.24
N ALA A 94 9.67 8.90 -23.01
CA ALA A 94 9.03 7.60 -23.14
C ALA A 94 7.99 7.41 -22.03
N LEU A 95 6.87 6.76 -22.35
CA LEU A 95 5.99 6.22 -21.31
C LEU A 95 6.74 5.09 -20.59
N PRO A 96 6.72 5.05 -19.25
CA PRO A 96 7.33 3.96 -18.52
C PRO A 96 6.62 2.64 -18.87
N ALA A 97 7.37 1.54 -18.87
CA ALA A 97 6.78 0.22 -18.83
C ALA A 97 5.99 0.05 -17.51
N THR A 98 5.07 -0.92 -17.41
CA THR A 98 4.66 -1.36 -16.07
C THR A 98 5.68 -2.39 -15.69
N CYS A 99 6.04 -2.39 -14.43
CA CYS A 99 6.69 -3.53 -13.82
C CYS A 99 5.94 -4.85 -14.13
N SER A 100 4.60 -4.89 -14.17
CA SER A 100 3.82 -6.03 -14.70
C SER A 100 2.45 -5.63 -15.25
N SER A 101 1.99 -6.24 -16.36
CA SER A 101 0.60 -6.10 -16.83
C SER A 101 -0.41 -6.76 -15.89
N ALA A 102 0.03 -7.71 -15.07
CA ALA A 102 -0.79 -8.32 -14.03
C ALA A 102 -1.06 -7.41 -12.83
N ASN A 103 -0.35 -6.27 -12.72
CA ASN A 103 -0.63 -5.21 -11.75
C ASN A 103 -1.72 -4.25 -12.25
N GLY A 104 -2.70 -4.76 -13.01
CA GLY A 104 -3.85 -3.99 -13.51
C GLY A 104 -3.57 -3.09 -14.71
N GLY A 105 -2.31 -2.88 -15.10
CA GLY A 105 -1.92 -2.27 -16.37
C GLY A 105 -2.01 -0.74 -16.43
N ALA A 106 -2.36 -0.05 -15.34
CA ALA A 106 -2.20 1.40 -15.23
C ALA A 106 -0.74 1.78 -14.97
N ARG A 107 -0.29 2.90 -15.55
CA ARG A 107 1.05 3.49 -15.40
C ARG A 107 0.94 4.77 -14.59
N LEU A 108 1.77 4.95 -13.58
CA LEU A 108 1.87 6.20 -12.84
C LEU A 108 3.11 6.96 -13.29
N ILE A 109 2.93 8.15 -13.87
CA ILE A 109 3.99 8.92 -14.52
C ILE A 109 4.15 10.23 -13.77
N ALA A 110 5.36 10.52 -13.30
CA ALA A 110 5.67 11.81 -12.67
C ALA A 110 5.48 12.94 -13.68
N ALA A 111 4.75 13.98 -13.27
CA ALA A 111 4.41 15.12 -14.12
C ALA A 111 4.93 16.45 -13.55
N ASP A 112 5.53 16.44 -12.36
CA ASP A 112 6.28 17.55 -11.75
C ASP A 112 5.57 18.91 -11.81
N GLY A 113 4.26 18.89 -11.57
CA GLY A 113 3.43 20.09 -11.53
C GLY A 113 2.89 20.54 -12.89
N ALA A 114 2.86 19.66 -13.89
CA ALA A 114 2.31 19.94 -15.20
C ALA A 114 0.91 20.57 -15.15
N THR A 115 0.69 21.58 -15.99
CA THR A 115 -0.62 22.23 -16.23
C THR A 115 -1.33 21.67 -17.46
N GLY A 116 -0.69 20.75 -18.17
CA GLY A 116 -1.25 20.03 -19.30
C GLY A 116 -0.36 18.88 -19.72
N TYR A 117 -0.86 18.02 -20.60
CA TYR A 117 -0.05 16.95 -21.16
C TYR A 117 -0.55 16.51 -22.53
N ARG A 118 0.32 15.82 -23.26
CA ARG A 118 -0.04 15.04 -24.45
C ARG A 118 0.58 13.67 -24.37
N VAL A 119 -0.19 12.65 -24.73
CA VAL A 119 0.22 11.25 -24.79
C VAL A 119 0.13 10.77 -26.24
N GLN A 120 1.21 10.20 -26.73
CA GLN A 120 1.25 9.39 -27.93
C GLN A 120 1.28 7.93 -27.48
N PRO A 121 0.18 7.18 -27.56
CA PRO A 121 0.19 5.79 -27.13
C PRO A 121 1.03 4.94 -28.11
N PRO A 122 1.50 3.76 -27.67
CA PRO A 122 2.12 2.77 -28.53
C PRO A 122 1.32 2.48 -29.82
N ALA A 123 2.01 2.13 -30.89
CA ALA A 123 1.35 1.69 -32.12
C ALA A 123 0.44 0.48 -31.85
N GLY A 124 -0.82 0.54 -32.30
CA GLY A 124 -1.82 -0.50 -32.06
C GLY A 124 -2.44 -0.51 -30.66
N ALA A 125 -2.12 0.48 -29.80
CA ALA A 125 -2.78 0.64 -28.52
C ALA A 125 -4.29 0.90 -28.69
N ARG A 126 -5.09 0.27 -27.83
CA ARG A 126 -6.55 0.41 -27.80
C ARG A 126 -7.01 0.84 -26.41
N ASN A 127 -8.22 1.39 -26.32
CA ASN A 127 -8.86 1.75 -25.05
C ASN A 127 -7.98 2.64 -24.16
N LEU A 128 -7.24 3.59 -24.77
CA LEU A 128 -6.43 4.54 -24.02
C LEU A 128 -7.31 5.34 -23.06
N ARG A 129 -6.92 5.34 -21.80
CA ARG A 129 -7.46 6.20 -20.74
C ARG A 129 -6.31 6.90 -20.05
N THR A 130 -6.53 8.16 -19.72
CA THR A 130 -5.57 8.97 -18.99
C THR A 130 -6.28 9.77 -17.91
N ARG A 131 -5.56 10.09 -16.84
CA ARG A 131 -6.08 10.84 -15.70
C ARG A 131 -4.96 11.64 -15.06
N ALA A 132 -5.19 12.89 -14.71
CA ALA A 132 -4.23 13.70 -13.98
C ALA A 132 -4.51 13.61 -12.48
N LEU A 133 -3.46 13.53 -11.66
CA LEU A 133 -3.55 13.48 -10.19
C LEU A 133 -2.71 14.57 -9.54
N ASP A 134 -3.23 15.12 -8.45
CA ASP A 134 -2.45 15.87 -7.48
C ASP A 134 -2.73 15.33 -6.07
N THR A 135 -1.67 14.82 -5.43
CA THR A 135 -1.72 14.20 -4.10
C THR A 135 -1.15 15.10 -3.00
N THR A 136 -0.85 16.36 -3.31
CA THR A 136 -0.18 17.32 -2.42
C THR A 136 -0.98 18.61 -2.22
N GLY A 137 -1.61 19.13 -3.28
CA GLY A 137 -2.28 20.44 -3.29
C GLY A 137 -3.80 20.38 -3.22
N GLY A 138 -4.39 19.20 -3.04
CA GLY A 138 -5.85 19.05 -2.95
C GLY A 138 -6.48 19.65 -1.69
N PRO A 139 -7.83 19.70 -1.64
CA PRO A 139 -8.56 20.12 -0.45
C PRO A 139 -8.07 19.37 0.79
N ARG A 140 -8.10 20.06 1.92
CA ARG A 140 -7.58 19.51 3.17
C ARG A 140 -8.67 18.77 3.93
N ARG A 141 -8.50 17.46 4.10
CA ARG A 141 -9.33 16.63 4.97
C ARG A 141 -8.70 16.50 6.33
N ARG A 142 -9.52 16.58 7.38
CA ARG A 142 -9.07 16.28 8.75
C ARG A 142 -9.33 14.83 9.09
N ALA A 143 -8.36 14.18 9.72
CA ALA A 143 -8.48 12.82 10.22
C ALA A 143 -7.85 12.72 11.61
N ARG A 144 -8.43 11.87 12.47
CA ARG A 144 -7.80 11.50 13.73
C ARG A 144 -6.72 10.47 13.46
N VAL A 145 -5.52 10.75 13.96
CA VAL A 145 -4.39 9.84 13.89
C VAL A 145 -3.85 9.57 15.29
N PRO A 146 -3.14 8.47 15.50
CA PRO A 146 -2.39 8.26 16.75
C PRO A 146 -1.47 9.45 17.07
N GLU A 147 -1.40 9.83 18.35
CA GLU A 147 -0.42 10.83 18.83
C GLU A 147 1.02 10.39 18.57
N GLU A 148 1.27 9.11 18.78
CA GLU A 148 2.54 8.43 18.49
C GLU A 148 2.31 7.38 17.41
N HIS A 149 3.29 7.23 16.52
CA HIS A 149 3.25 6.19 15.49
C HIS A 149 3.04 4.80 16.12
N PRO A 150 2.06 4.03 15.64
CA PRO A 150 1.81 2.69 16.13
C PRO A 150 3.01 1.76 15.84
N ARG A 151 3.04 0.62 16.53
CA ARG A 151 4.15 -0.33 16.45
C ARG A 151 3.70 -1.74 16.14
N LEU A 152 4.37 -2.35 15.15
CA LEU A 152 4.32 -3.75 14.82
C LEU A 152 5.51 -4.43 15.49
N ARG A 153 5.29 -5.16 16.60
CA ARG A 153 6.36 -5.86 17.34
C ARG A 153 7.59 -4.97 17.64
N GLY A 154 7.34 -3.71 18.01
CA GLY A 154 8.37 -2.72 18.32
C GLY A 154 8.77 -1.83 17.14
N ILE A 155 8.45 -2.22 15.91
CA ILE A 155 8.76 -1.48 14.68
C ILE A 155 7.70 -0.41 14.45
N SER A 156 8.13 0.86 14.36
CA SER A 156 7.22 1.97 14.08
C SER A 156 6.73 1.93 12.63
N TYR A 157 5.44 2.22 12.41
CA TYR A 157 4.87 2.37 11.08
C TYR A 157 3.88 3.54 11.04
N LEU A 158 3.65 4.07 9.84
CA LEU A 158 2.59 5.01 9.55
C LEU A 158 1.33 4.23 9.21
N SER A 159 0.32 4.33 10.07
CA SER A 159 -1.02 3.80 9.79
C SER A 159 -1.64 4.46 8.57
N ARG A 160 -2.69 3.84 8.05
CA ARG A 160 -3.48 4.40 6.93
C ARG A 160 -3.92 5.84 7.15
N ALA A 161 -4.37 6.16 8.37
CA ALA A 161 -4.75 7.52 8.71
C ALA A 161 -3.55 8.49 8.70
N GLU A 162 -2.36 8.04 9.08
CA GLU A 162 -1.15 8.87 9.18
C GLU A 162 -0.51 9.23 7.84
N TRP A 163 -0.69 8.41 6.80
CA TRP A 163 -0.30 8.78 5.44
C TRP A 163 -1.43 9.40 4.62
N GLY A 164 -2.63 9.51 5.20
CA GLY A 164 -3.78 10.18 4.60
C GLY A 164 -4.58 9.29 3.64
N ALA A 165 -4.72 8.00 3.93
CA ALA A 165 -5.53 7.07 3.15
C ALA A 165 -6.97 7.54 3.00
N ASP A 166 -7.46 7.60 1.76
CA ASP A 166 -8.87 7.87 1.52
C ASP A 166 -9.70 6.59 1.53
N GLU A 167 -10.20 6.22 2.70
CA GLU A 167 -10.95 4.98 2.90
C GLU A 167 -12.24 4.90 2.05
N SER A 168 -12.76 6.02 1.53
CA SER A 168 -13.96 6.01 0.68
C SER A 168 -13.74 5.24 -0.63
N LYS A 169 -12.49 5.22 -1.15
CA LYS A 169 -12.14 4.54 -2.40
C LYS A 169 -12.27 3.01 -2.33
N ARG A 170 -12.39 2.44 -1.13
CA ARG A 170 -12.66 1.01 -0.90
C ARG A 170 -14.06 0.60 -1.28
N PHE A 171 -14.98 1.54 -1.40
CA PHE A 171 -16.40 1.24 -1.52
C PHE A 171 -16.94 1.69 -2.88
N ARG A 172 -17.87 0.91 -3.41
CA ARG A 172 -18.72 1.32 -4.53
C ARG A 172 -19.73 2.38 -4.05
N PRO A 173 -20.36 3.14 -4.96
CA PRO A 173 -21.40 4.11 -4.60
C PRO A 173 -22.57 3.54 -3.80
N ASN A 174 -22.85 2.24 -3.94
CA ASN A 174 -23.90 1.55 -3.18
C ASN A 174 -23.44 1.09 -1.78
N GLY A 175 -22.24 1.48 -1.33
CA GLY A 175 -21.67 1.13 -0.03
C GLY A 175 -21.02 -0.26 0.03
N ALA A 176 -21.08 -1.06 -1.04
CA ALA A 176 -20.43 -2.37 -1.07
C ALA A 176 -18.90 -2.22 -1.22
N GLU A 177 -18.13 -2.87 -0.34
CA GLU A 177 -16.68 -2.91 -0.47
C GLU A 177 -16.27 -3.60 -1.79
N ILE A 178 -15.34 -3.00 -2.52
CA ILE A 178 -14.91 -3.47 -3.84
C ILE A 178 -14.19 -4.82 -3.72
N MET A 179 -13.24 -4.89 -2.79
CA MET A 179 -12.50 -6.08 -2.42
C MET A 179 -12.62 -6.27 -0.90
N PRO A 180 -13.60 -7.03 -0.40
CA PRO A 180 -13.70 -7.36 1.02
C PRO A 180 -12.44 -8.09 1.53
N PRO A 181 -11.99 -7.88 2.78
CA PRO A 181 -10.81 -8.57 3.30
C PRO A 181 -11.02 -10.08 3.42
N ALA A 182 -10.06 -10.85 2.92
CA ALA A 182 -9.97 -12.30 3.12
C ALA A 182 -8.61 -12.63 3.72
N PHE A 183 -8.58 -13.53 4.71
CA PHE A 183 -7.40 -13.78 5.53
C PHE A 183 -6.94 -15.24 5.44
N TYR A 184 -5.64 -15.44 5.33
CA TYR A 184 -5.01 -16.76 5.25
C TYR A 184 -3.69 -16.78 6.05
N PRO A 185 -3.23 -17.95 6.51
CA PRO A 185 -1.89 -18.07 7.11
C PRO A 185 -0.81 -17.58 6.14
N LEU A 186 0.16 -16.83 6.66
CA LEU A 186 1.31 -16.39 5.88
C LEU A 186 2.18 -17.60 5.53
N GLN A 187 2.57 -17.70 4.26
CA GLN A 187 3.49 -18.73 3.78
C GLN A 187 4.80 -18.13 3.26
N THR A 188 4.77 -16.93 2.68
CA THR A 188 5.91 -16.30 2.02
C THR A 188 5.78 -14.79 2.00
N ILE A 189 6.92 -14.11 1.86
CA ILE A 189 7.02 -12.67 1.62
C ILE A 189 7.53 -12.44 0.20
N THR A 190 6.90 -11.53 -0.54
CA THR A 190 7.34 -11.10 -1.87
C THR A 190 7.68 -9.61 -1.87
N LEU A 191 8.89 -9.29 -2.31
CA LEU A 191 9.35 -7.92 -2.45
C LEU A 191 9.05 -7.32 -3.81
N HIS A 192 8.70 -6.04 -3.77
CA HIS A 192 8.42 -5.20 -4.92
C HIS A 192 9.22 -3.91 -4.84
N HIS A 193 9.45 -3.28 -6.00
CA HIS A 193 9.62 -1.84 -6.08
C HIS A 193 8.31 -1.21 -6.57
N THR A 194 8.13 0.10 -6.39
CA THR A 194 6.96 0.78 -6.94
C THR A 194 7.16 1.27 -8.37
N ASP A 195 8.40 1.24 -8.86
CA ASP A 195 8.80 1.77 -10.17
C ASP A 195 8.45 3.26 -10.34
N THR A 196 8.38 3.99 -9.23
CA THR A 196 8.17 5.43 -9.21
C THR A 196 9.52 6.15 -9.21
N ALA A 197 9.50 7.47 -9.47
CA ALA A 197 10.68 8.29 -9.27
C ALA A 197 11.24 8.14 -7.84
N ASN A 198 12.56 8.16 -7.74
CA ASN A 198 13.30 8.14 -6.47
C ASN A 198 13.41 9.57 -5.90
N ASN A 199 13.81 9.72 -4.63
CA ASN A 199 13.98 11.00 -3.93
C ASN A 199 12.72 11.89 -3.89
N ALA A 200 11.55 11.28 -3.80
CA ALA A 200 10.29 12.01 -3.69
C ALA A 200 10.28 12.89 -2.42
N PRO A 201 10.04 14.22 -2.54
CA PRO A 201 10.04 15.12 -1.37
C PRO A 201 8.96 14.79 -0.34
N ASP A 202 7.80 14.28 -0.79
CA ASP A 202 6.74 13.73 0.06
C ASP A 202 6.47 12.26 -0.33
N PRO A 203 7.12 11.29 0.33
CA PRO A 203 6.88 9.87 0.07
C PRO A 203 5.45 9.44 0.37
N ALA A 204 4.75 10.08 1.32
CA ALA A 204 3.34 9.78 1.60
C ALA A 204 2.44 10.22 0.44
N ALA A 205 2.79 11.29 -0.29
CA ALA A 205 2.10 11.67 -1.53
C ALA A 205 2.26 10.63 -2.64
N VAL A 206 3.42 9.96 -2.72
CA VAL A 206 3.64 8.84 -3.65
C VAL A 206 2.75 7.65 -3.25
N VAL A 207 2.68 7.31 -1.96
CA VAL A 207 1.80 6.24 -1.45
C VAL A 207 0.33 6.56 -1.78
N ARG A 208 -0.12 7.81 -1.60
CA ARG A 208 -1.47 8.23 -2.00
C ARG A 208 -1.72 8.10 -3.51
N ALA A 209 -0.73 8.38 -4.35
CA ALA A 209 -0.85 8.23 -5.80
C ALA A 209 -0.95 6.76 -6.21
N ILE A 210 -0.12 5.88 -5.64
CA ILE A 210 -0.19 4.43 -5.85
C ILE A 210 -1.53 3.88 -5.37
N TYR A 211 -1.98 4.28 -4.19
CA TYR A 211 -3.30 3.90 -3.67
C TYR A 211 -4.42 4.32 -4.62
N ASP A 212 -4.37 5.54 -5.15
CA ASP A 212 -5.37 6.04 -6.08
C ASP A 212 -5.40 5.23 -7.38
N VAL A 213 -4.24 4.93 -7.97
CA VAL A 213 -4.15 4.09 -9.17
C VAL A 213 -4.68 2.68 -8.92
N HIS A 214 -4.30 2.07 -7.80
CA HIS A 214 -4.73 0.72 -7.45
C HIS A 214 -6.24 0.65 -7.14
N ALA A 215 -6.75 1.63 -6.39
CA ALA A 215 -8.16 1.64 -6.01
C ALA A 215 -9.07 1.99 -7.19
N VAL A 216 -8.69 3.01 -7.98
CA VAL A 216 -9.54 3.62 -9.01
C VAL A 216 -9.27 3.01 -10.39
N ASP A 217 -8.07 3.20 -10.97
CA ASP A 217 -7.82 2.80 -12.36
C ASP A 217 -7.69 1.29 -12.55
N ASN A 218 -7.14 0.60 -11.54
CA ASN A 218 -7.11 -0.86 -11.52
C ASN A 218 -8.41 -1.47 -11.00
N GLY A 219 -9.25 -0.69 -10.31
CA GLY A 219 -10.54 -1.11 -9.79
C GLY A 219 -10.46 -2.08 -8.61
N TRP A 220 -9.35 -2.12 -7.87
CA TRP A 220 -9.19 -3.03 -6.72
C TRP A 220 -9.85 -2.50 -5.45
N GLY A 221 -10.17 -1.21 -5.42
CA GLY A 221 -10.65 -0.49 -4.23
C GLY A 221 -9.62 -0.33 -3.12
N ASP A 222 -8.44 -0.93 -3.20
CA ASP A 222 -7.41 -0.72 -2.21
C ASP A 222 -5.99 -0.82 -2.78
N ILE A 223 -5.00 -0.39 -2.00
CA ILE A 223 -3.60 -0.54 -2.37
C ILE A 223 -3.21 -2.02 -2.40
N GLY A 224 -2.53 -2.43 -3.47
CA GLY A 224 -2.18 -3.82 -3.73
C GLY A 224 -1.13 -4.45 -2.79
N TYR A 225 -0.46 -3.68 -1.94
CA TYR A 225 0.60 -4.18 -1.04
C TYR A 225 0.15 -4.12 0.42
N GLN A 226 0.57 -5.06 1.25
CA GLN A 226 0.33 -5.03 2.70
C GLN A 226 1.22 -4.00 3.39
N PHE A 227 2.45 -3.81 2.93
CA PHE A 227 3.37 -2.80 3.45
C PHE A 227 4.12 -2.08 2.33
N LEU A 228 4.50 -0.83 2.60
CA LEU A 228 5.44 -0.08 1.77
C LEU A 228 6.56 0.49 2.62
N VAL A 229 7.74 0.72 2.03
CA VAL A 229 8.92 1.28 2.72
C VAL A 229 9.48 2.43 1.89
N ASP A 230 9.62 3.63 2.47
CA ASP A 230 10.26 4.77 1.80
C ASP A 230 11.80 4.75 1.90
N GLU A 231 12.46 5.62 1.14
CA GLU A 231 13.93 5.78 1.17
C GLU A 231 14.48 6.27 2.52
N ALA A 232 13.64 6.76 3.43
CA ALA A 232 14.03 7.14 4.78
C ALA A 232 13.78 6.01 5.81
N GLY A 233 13.33 4.83 5.37
CA GLY A 233 13.04 3.69 6.23
C GLY A 233 11.69 3.76 6.95
N ARG A 234 10.79 4.68 6.57
CA ARG A 234 9.43 4.70 7.12
C ARG A 234 8.62 3.57 6.50
N ILE A 235 7.96 2.80 7.35
CA ILE A 235 7.05 1.72 6.96
C ILE A 235 5.63 2.26 6.92
N TYR A 236 4.90 1.96 5.86
CA TYR A 236 3.50 2.36 5.67
C TYR A 236 2.62 1.13 5.75
N GLU A 237 1.54 1.22 6.52
CA GLU A 237 0.44 0.25 6.46
C GLU A 237 -0.27 0.39 5.11
N GLY A 238 -0.26 -0.67 4.32
CA GLY A 238 -0.90 -0.73 3.01
C GLY A 238 -2.33 -1.23 3.11
N ARG A 239 -2.62 -2.38 2.49
CA ARG A 239 -3.94 -3.02 2.36
C ARG A 239 -4.71 -3.03 3.68
N TRP A 240 -5.93 -2.49 3.68
CA TRP A 240 -6.80 -2.51 4.85
C TRP A 240 -7.10 -3.94 5.32
N SER A 241 -6.83 -4.21 6.60
CA SER A 241 -7.02 -5.50 7.26
C SER A 241 -8.11 -5.49 8.33
N GLY A 242 -8.94 -4.44 8.40
CA GLY A 242 -9.96 -4.29 9.44
C GLY A 242 -9.48 -3.48 10.65
N ALA A 243 -10.41 -3.17 11.55
CA ALA A 243 -10.14 -2.35 12.74
C ALA A 243 -9.54 -3.14 13.92
N ALA A 244 -9.51 -4.46 13.83
CA ALA A 244 -9.02 -5.36 14.86
C ALA A 244 -7.80 -6.12 14.36
N GLY A 245 -6.82 -6.33 15.25
CA GLY A 245 -5.58 -7.02 14.91
C GLY A 245 -4.43 -6.05 14.72
N MET A 246 -3.50 -6.46 13.86
CA MET A 246 -2.22 -5.82 13.59
C MET A 246 -2.20 -5.45 12.10
N PRO A 247 -1.47 -4.41 11.65
CA PRO A 247 -1.46 -4.04 10.22
C PRO A 247 -1.21 -5.26 9.33
N GLY A 248 -2.05 -5.44 8.33
CA GLY A 248 -2.00 -6.57 7.40
C GLY A 248 -2.53 -7.91 7.95
N HIS A 249 -3.08 -7.96 9.17
CA HIS A 249 -3.50 -9.19 9.83
C HIS A 249 -4.84 -9.07 10.57
N ASP A 250 -5.58 -10.18 10.67
CA ASP A 250 -6.75 -10.29 11.55
C ASP A 250 -6.33 -10.54 13.02
N ALA A 251 -7.32 -10.62 13.92
CA ALA A 251 -7.11 -10.89 15.34
C ALA A 251 -6.56 -12.30 15.63
N ARG A 252 -6.61 -13.23 14.67
CA ARG A 252 -6.05 -14.59 14.79
C ARG A 252 -4.62 -14.67 14.26
N GLY A 253 -4.10 -13.56 13.73
CA GLY A 253 -2.78 -13.50 13.11
C GLY A 253 -2.75 -14.00 11.67
N ASN A 254 -3.89 -14.23 11.01
CA ASN A 254 -3.89 -14.52 9.57
C ASN A 254 -3.68 -13.23 8.78
N MET A 255 -2.96 -13.33 7.66
CA MET A 255 -2.62 -12.19 6.82
C MET A 255 -3.75 -11.88 5.82
N VAL A 256 -4.06 -10.60 5.63
CA VAL A 256 -5.01 -10.13 4.60
C VAL A 256 -4.46 -10.38 3.19
N THR A 257 -5.32 -10.85 2.30
CA THR A 257 -5.05 -10.94 0.86
C THR A 257 -5.04 -9.54 0.25
N ALA A 258 -3.94 -9.18 -0.41
CA ALA A 258 -3.81 -7.96 -1.20
C ALA A 258 -3.72 -8.29 -2.70
N ALA A 259 -3.23 -7.37 -3.54
CA ALA A 259 -3.25 -7.50 -5.00
C ALA A 259 -1.89 -7.12 -5.61
N HIS A 260 -0.88 -7.97 -5.41
CA HIS A 260 0.50 -7.70 -5.83
C HIS A 260 1.16 -8.83 -6.63
N VAL A 261 0.72 -10.09 -6.51
CA VAL A 261 1.14 -11.21 -7.35
C VAL A 261 -0.10 -11.94 -7.89
N GLY A 262 -0.43 -11.70 -9.16
CA GLY A 262 -1.57 -12.34 -9.82
C GLY A 262 -1.51 -13.87 -9.71
N GLY A 263 -2.58 -14.48 -9.19
CA GLY A 263 -2.66 -15.94 -8.99
C GLY A 263 -1.92 -16.48 -7.75
N ALA A 264 -1.27 -15.63 -6.96
CA ALA A 264 -0.55 -16.04 -5.74
C ALA A 264 -0.61 -14.99 -4.63
N ASN A 265 -1.71 -14.24 -4.52
CA ASN A 265 -1.89 -13.21 -3.49
C ASN A 265 -2.21 -13.79 -2.10
N SER A 266 -3.07 -14.80 -2.03
CA SER A 266 -3.53 -15.36 -0.76
C SER A 266 -2.43 -16.19 -0.09
N GLY A 267 -2.08 -15.85 1.16
CA GLY A 267 -0.94 -16.45 1.88
C GLY A 267 0.43 -15.89 1.50
N ASN A 268 0.49 -14.87 0.64
CA ASN A 268 1.72 -14.20 0.22
C ASN A 268 1.68 -12.71 0.64
N LEU A 269 2.67 -12.28 1.42
CA LEU A 269 2.76 -10.92 1.94
C LEU A 269 3.61 -10.05 1.02
N GLY A 270 3.01 -9.00 0.45
CA GLY A 270 3.68 -8.03 -0.40
C GLY A 270 4.27 -6.85 0.39
N ILE A 271 5.56 -6.59 0.20
CA ILE A 271 6.25 -5.38 0.67
C ILE A 271 6.81 -4.63 -0.54
N ALA A 272 6.42 -3.37 -0.74
CA ALA A 272 6.93 -2.54 -1.83
C ALA A 272 7.87 -1.45 -1.33
N LEU A 273 9.10 -1.39 -1.87
CA LEU A 273 10.00 -0.28 -1.64
C LEU A 273 9.65 0.85 -2.63
N LEU A 274 9.48 2.06 -2.11
CA LEU A 274 9.22 3.22 -2.96
C LEU A 274 10.45 3.53 -3.82
N GLY A 275 10.22 3.66 -5.13
CA GLY A 275 11.26 4.03 -6.09
C GLY A 275 11.45 3.04 -7.23
N ASN A 276 12.40 3.35 -8.11
CA ASN A 276 12.91 2.47 -9.16
C ASN A 276 14.29 1.96 -8.73
N LEU A 277 14.33 0.66 -8.45
CA LEU A 277 15.50 -0.06 -7.97
C LEU A 277 16.18 -0.92 -9.05
N THR A 278 15.96 -0.61 -10.34
CA THR A 278 16.61 -1.31 -11.46
C THR A 278 18.07 -0.89 -11.60
N GLY A 279 18.36 0.41 -11.51
CA GLY A 279 19.72 0.96 -11.61
C GLY A 279 20.27 1.56 -10.31
N ARG A 280 19.49 1.56 -9.23
CA ARG A 280 19.83 2.18 -7.95
C ARG A 280 19.53 1.23 -6.79
N PRO A 281 20.42 1.09 -5.80
CA PRO A 281 20.13 0.32 -4.60
C PRO A 281 19.10 1.02 -3.69
N PRO A 282 18.38 0.27 -2.85
CA PRO A 282 17.73 0.84 -1.67
C PRO A 282 18.74 1.62 -0.82
N THR A 283 18.30 2.70 -0.19
CA THR A 283 19.09 3.38 0.83
C THR A 283 19.33 2.47 2.04
N GLU A 284 20.37 2.74 2.82
CA GLU A 284 20.62 1.98 4.05
C GLU A 284 19.46 2.04 5.03
N ALA A 285 18.78 3.20 5.15
CA ALA A 285 17.60 3.31 5.99
C ALA A 285 16.45 2.39 5.52
N ALA A 286 16.21 2.32 4.21
CA ALA A 286 15.22 1.41 3.64
C ALA A 286 15.61 -0.07 3.84
N ARG A 287 16.90 -0.41 3.70
CA ARG A 287 17.41 -1.78 3.97
C ARG A 287 17.19 -2.19 5.41
N THR A 288 17.54 -1.31 6.36
CA THR A 288 17.38 -1.57 7.80
C THR A 288 15.91 -1.79 8.12
N ALA A 289 15.04 -0.87 7.71
CA ALA A 289 13.59 -0.99 7.95
C ALA A 289 13.00 -2.26 7.32
N LEU A 290 13.40 -2.60 6.09
CA LEU A 290 12.97 -3.82 5.42
C LEU A 290 13.43 -5.07 6.16
N THR A 291 14.70 -5.11 6.59
CA THR A 291 15.26 -6.25 7.32
C THR A 291 14.56 -6.43 8.66
N GLU A 292 14.33 -5.35 9.41
CA GLU A 292 13.59 -5.37 10.67
C GLU A 292 12.15 -5.87 10.46
N LEU A 293 11.45 -5.32 9.46
CA LEU A 293 10.08 -5.72 9.14
C LEU A 293 9.99 -7.20 8.78
N CYS A 294 10.85 -7.67 7.88
CA CYS A 294 10.92 -9.10 7.52
C CYS A 294 11.27 -9.97 8.72
N THR A 295 12.15 -9.52 9.62
CA THR A 295 12.52 -10.25 10.85
C THR A 295 11.34 -10.36 11.81
N ALA A 296 10.59 -9.28 12.03
CA ALA A 296 9.40 -9.31 12.87
C ALA A 296 8.31 -10.23 12.29
N LEU A 297 8.07 -10.15 10.97
CA LEU A 297 7.10 -11.01 10.28
C LEU A 297 7.55 -12.48 10.30
N ALA A 298 8.82 -12.75 10.03
CA ALA A 298 9.34 -14.11 10.03
C ALA A 298 9.22 -14.76 11.43
N ARG A 299 9.60 -14.03 12.48
CA ARG A 299 9.43 -14.48 13.87
C ARG A 299 7.97 -14.69 14.25
N LEU A 300 7.08 -13.78 13.83
CA LEU A 300 5.66 -13.86 14.14
C LEU A 300 5.02 -15.12 13.56
N HIS A 301 5.43 -15.52 12.35
CA HIS A 301 4.81 -16.61 11.59
C HIS A 301 5.63 -17.90 11.57
N GLY A 302 6.79 -17.93 12.22
CA GLY A 302 7.69 -19.10 12.17
C GLY A 302 8.25 -19.34 10.76
N LEU A 303 8.41 -18.29 9.95
CA LEU A 303 8.95 -18.39 8.61
C LEU A 303 10.48 -18.51 8.69
N ASP A 304 11.06 -19.57 8.10
CA ASP A 304 12.50 -19.66 7.90
C ASP A 304 12.90 -18.79 6.69
N PRO A 305 13.63 -17.67 6.87
CA PRO A 305 13.99 -16.76 5.78
C PRO A 305 14.98 -17.37 4.77
N LEU A 306 15.65 -18.48 5.08
CA LEU A 306 16.58 -19.17 4.17
C LEU A 306 15.92 -20.33 3.43
N ALA A 307 14.71 -20.72 3.82
CA ALA A 307 14.05 -21.89 3.26
C ALA A 307 13.52 -21.63 1.84
N ARG A 308 13.71 -22.64 1.00
CA ARG A 308 12.90 -22.84 -0.20
C ARG A 308 11.63 -23.59 0.21
N ILE A 309 10.47 -23.06 -0.15
CA ILE A 309 9.17 -23.59 0.23
C ILE A 309 8.37 -23.99 -0.99
N ARG A 310 7.45 -24.94 -0.77
CA ARG A 310 6.33 -25.21 -1.66
C ARG A 310 5.15 -24.34 -1.26
N PHE A 311 4.99 -23.18 -1.89
CA PHE A 311 3.80 -22.36 -1.72
C PHE A 311 2.58 -23.11 -2.24
N VAL A 312 1.47 -23.06 -1.49
CA VAL A 312 0.16 -23.57 -1.90
C VAL A 312 -0.84 -22.44 -1.82
N ASN A 313 -1.40 -22.03 -2.96
CA ASN A 313 -2.46 -21.03 -2.98
C ASN A 313 -3.69 -21.61 -2.26
N PRO A 314 -4.14 -21.03 -1.13
CA PRO A 314 -5.24 -21.57 -0.34
C PRO A 314 -6.61 -21.41 -1.02
N VAL A 315 -6.69 -20.67 -2.13
CA VAL A 315 -7.93 -20.43 -2.87
C VAL A 315 -8.19 -21.49 -3.93
N ASP A 316 -7.16 -21.89 -4.68
CA ASP A 316 -7.30 -22.79 -5.84
C ASP A 316 -6.39 -24.04 -5.79
N GLY A 317 -5.53 -24.16 -4.78
CA GLY A 317 -4.63 -25.29 -4.60
C GLY A 317 -3.42 -25.31 -5.54
N SER A 318 -3.25 -24.30 -6.40
CA SER A 318 -2.07 -24.18 -7.26
C SER A 318 -0.81 -24.04 -6.41
N THR A 319 0.32 -24.57 -6.90
CA THR A 319 1.55 -24.64 -6.12
C THR A 319 2.76 -24.10 -6.86
N ARG A 320 3.73 -23.55 -6.12
CA ARG A 320 4.99 -23.06 -6.68
C ARG A 320 6.14 -23.23 -5.69
N GLU A 321 7.30 -23.63 -6.20
CA GLU A 321 8.55 -23.62 -5.45
C GLU A 321 9.20 -22.23 -5.49
N VAL A 322 9.36 -21.60 -4.33
CA VAL A 322 9.93 -20.25 -4.18
C VAL A 322 10.78 -20.15 -2.93
N GLN A 323 11.62 -19.12 -2.83
CA GLN A 323 12.21 -18.75 -1.54
C GLN A 323 11.14 -18.13 -0.64
N SER A 324 11.20 -18.40 0.66
CA SER A 324 10.29 -17.83 1.67
C SER A 324 10.27 -16.30 1.69
N ILE A 325 11.38 -15.67 1.26
CA ILE A 325 11.46 -14.26 0.89
C ILE A 325 11.97 -14.19 -0.55
N SER A 326 11.10 -13.77 -1.45
CA SER A 326 11.32 -13.75 -2.91
C SER A 326 11.10 -12.36 -3.50
N GLY A 327 11.55 -12.14 -4.73
CA GLY A 327 11.19 -10.96 -5.53
C GLY A 327 9.99 -11.27 -6.42
N HIS A 328 9.26 -10.25 -6.85
CA HIS A 328 8.12 -10.45 -7.76
C HIS A 328 8.49 -11.23 -9.03
N ARG A 329 9.70 -11.05 -9.58
CA ARG A 329 10.19 -11.82 -10.74
C ARG A 329 10.31 -13.33 -10.52
N ASP A 330 10.33 -13.81 -9.29
CA ASP A 330 10.30 -15.25 -8.98
C ASP A 330 8.90 -15.85 -9.24
N TRP A 331 7.88 -14.99 -9.37
CA TRP A 331 6.49 -15.38 -9.58
C TRP A 331 6.03 -15.22 -11.03
N MET A 332 6.57 -14.24 -11.76
CA MET A 332 6.18 -13.99 -13.14
C MET A 332 7.21 -13.17 -13.92
N ALA A 333 6.99 -13.01 -15.22
CA ALA A 333 7.81 -12.14 -16.05
C ALA A 333 7.57 -10.67 -15.68
N THR A 334 8.54 -10.08 -14.97
CA THR A 334 8.54 -8.68 -14.51
C THR A 334 9.97 -8.27 -14.17
N GLU A 335 10.31 -6.97 -14.33
CA GLU A 335 11.57 -6.43 -13.79
C GLU A 335 11.53 -6.27 -12.27
N CYS A 336 10.35 -6.24 -11.65
CA CYS A 336 10.17 -6.05 -10.21
C CYS A 336 10.87 -7.17 -9.40
N PRO A 337 11.62 -6.86 -8.33
CA PRO A 337 11.72 -5.59 -7.60
C PRO A 337 12.81 -4.62 -8.12
N GLY A 338 13.22 -4.74 -9.38
CA GLY A 338 14.39 -4.05 -9.94
C GLY A 338 15.65 -4.89 -9.78
N ASP A 339 16.57 -4.79 -10.74
CA ASP A 339 17.78 -5.63 -10.79
C ASP A 339 18.69 -5.50 -9.58
N VAL A 340 18.89 -4.28 -9.08
CA VAL A 340 19.75 -4.07 -7.90
C VAL A 340 19.11 -4.68 -6.65
N MET A 341 17.84 -4.39 -6.38
CA MET A 341 17.14 -4.99 -5.23
C MET A 341 17.05 -6.52 -5.36
N TYR A 342 16.83 -7.05 -6.56
CA TYR A 342 16.76 -8.49 -6.76
C TYR A 342 18.09 -9.19 -6.44
N ALA A 343 19.21 -8.60 -6.83
CA ALA A 343 20.55 -9.11 -6.51
C ALA A 343 20.81 -9.17 -4.98
N GLU A 344 20.12 -8.34 -4.20
CA GLU A 344 20.29 -8.23 -2.75
C GLU A 344 19.42 -9.18 -1.94
N LEU A 345 18.48 -9.91 -2.56
CA LEU A 345 17.57 -10.80 -1.85
C LEU A 345 18.29 -11.86 -1.01
N ALA A 346 19.45 -12.35 -1.47
CA ALA A 346 20.24 -13.31 -0.71
C ALA A 346 20.85 -12.68 0.57
N ALA A 347 21.33 -11.44 0.47
CA ALA A 347 21.86 -10.69 1.60
C ALA A 347 20.74 -10.36 2.61
N LEU A 348 19.56 -9.95 2.12
CA LEU A 348 18.39 -9.73 2.97
C LEU A 348 18.00 -10.99 3.74
N ARG A 349 17.82 -12.13 3.05
CA ARG A 349 17.48 -13.41 3.71
C ARG A 349 18.49 -13.77 4.80
N SER A 350 19.77 -13.59 4.52
CA SER A 350 20.85 -13.82 5.49
C SER A 350 20.77 -12.87 6.69
N GLY A 351 20.50 -11.58 6.46
CA GLY A 351 20.31 -10.57 7.50
C GLY A 351 19.12 -10.89 8.40
N VAL A 352 17.98 -11.27 7.81
CA VAL A 352 16.78 -11.69 8.55
C VAL A 352 17.05 -12.95 9.38
N ALA A 353 17.76 -13.93 8.83
CA ALA A 353 18.14 -15.15 9.55
C ALA A 353 19.08 -14.87 10.73
N ALA A 354 20.01 -13.93 10.57
CA ALA A 354 20.97 -13.56 11.62
C ALA A 354 20.30 -12.75 12.73
N ALA A 355 19.46 -11.77 12.38
CA ALA A 355 18.70 -10.96 13.34
C ALA A 355 17.60 -11.74 14.06
N GLY A 356 17.17 -12.87 13.46
CA GLY A 356 16.16 -13.77 13.99
C GLY A 356 16.61 -14.67 15.14
N ARG A 357 17.93 -14.91 15.28
CA ARG A 357 18.53 -15.74 16.35
C ARG A 357 18.45 -15.09 17.73
#